data_AF-A0A6N8X8A9-F1
#
_entry.id   AF-A0A6N8X8A9-F1
#
_cell.length_a   1.000
_cell.length_b   1.000
_cell.length_c   1.000
_cell.angle_alpha   90.00
_cell.angle_beta   90.00
_cell.angle_gamma   90.00
#
_symmetry.space_group_name_H-M   'P 1'
#
loop_
_entity.id
_entity.type
_entity.pdbx_description
1 polymer ?
#
loop_
_entity_poly.entity_id
_entity_poly.type
_entity_poly.pdbx_seq_one_letter_code
_entity_poly.pdbx_strand_id
1 'polypeptide(L)'
;MDGPEACMSELAVYLVLLLGGFGAIYFGAEWLVRGAARIASTMGISPVVVGLTLVALGTSAPELVVGIFAVLRDDGGLLMGNVLGSNLANIGLILGATALITPLGVADRVITRDVPIMLLITVFVFPLVLDGEVDWGDGVILLALLVLYVGFTFIPIEEEISGIREEVDSITDDPGAAPVARKPVGNVGLVLGGV
;
A
#
# COMPACT_ATOMS: atom_id res chain seq x y z
N MET A 1 -36.10 -30.89 -3.97
CA MET A 1 -35.83 -30.00 -5.12
C MET A 1 -36.29 -28.64 -4.67
N ASP A 2 -35.38 -27.82 -4.16
CA ASP A 2 -35.69 -26.45 -3.76
C ASP A 2 -36.24 -25.71 -4.97
N GLY A 3 -37.41 -25.09 -4.82
CA GLY A 3 -38.14 -24.45 -5.91
C GLY A 3 -37.41 -23.20 -6.43
N PRO A 4 -37.81 -22.66 -7.60
CA PRO A 4 -37.20 -21.47 -8.19
C PRO A 4 -37.23 -20.24 -7.27
N GLU A 5 -38.18 -20.16 -6.33
CA GLU A 5 -38.25 -19.08 -5.34
C GLU A 5 -37.10 -19.11 -4.32
N ALA A 6 -36.64 -20.31 -3.92
CA ALA A 6 -35.49 -20.45 -3.02
C ALA A 6 -34.18 -20.02 -3.70
N CYS A 7 -34.02 -20.32 -5.00
CA CYS A 7 -32.88 -19.85 -5.80
C CYS A 7 -32.86 -18.31 -5.90
N MET A 8 -34.02 -17.69 -6.12
CA MET A 8 -34.15 -16.23 -6.19
C MET A 8 -33.87 -15.54 -4.86
N SER A 9 -34.27 -16.13 -3.72
CA SER A 9 -33.94 -15.60 -2.39
C SER A 9 -32.47 -15.75 -2.05
N GLU A 10 -31.85 -16.89 -2.36
CA GLU A 10 -30.40 -17.11 -2.17
C GLU A 10 -29.59 -16.13 -3.02
N LEU A 11 -29.97 -15.94 -4.29
CA LEU A 11 -29.34 -14.94 -5.17
C LEU A 11 -29.45 -13.52 -4.61
N ALA A 12 -30.62 -13.15 -4.07
CA ALA A 12 -30.82 -11.85 -3.45
C ALA A 12 -29.90 -11.66 -2.22
N VAL A 13 -29.74 -12.70 -1.40
CA VAL A 13 -28.83 -12.68 -0.25
C VAL A 13 -27.38 -12.51 -0.72
N TYR A 14 -26.92 -13.24 -1.73
CA TYR A 14 -25.56 -13.08 -2.25
C TYR A 14 -25.32 -11.69 -2.83
N LEU A 15 -26.29 -11.11 -3.55
CA LEU A 15 -26.18 -9.75 -4.08
C LEU A 15 -26.10 -8.71 -2.96
N VAL A 16 -26.90 -8.86 -1.91
CA VAL A 16 -26.86 -7.98 -0.74
C VAL A 16 -25.51 -8.10 -0.03
N LEU A 17 -25.00 -9.31 0.17
CA LEU A 17 -23.68 -9.55 0.77
C LEU A 17 -22.55 -8.97 -0.09
N LEU A 18 -22.64 -9.12 -1.42
CA LEU A 18 -21.65 -8.60 -2.36
C LEU A 18 -21.60 -7.07 -2.30
N LEU A 19 -22.74 -6.40 -2.45
CA LEU A 19 -22.84 -4.94 -2.41
C LEU A 19 -22.47 -4.38 -1.04
N GLY A 20 -22.91 -5.04 0.04
CA GLY A 20 -22.53 -4.70 1.41
C GLY A 20 -21.02 -4.85 1.64
N GLY A 21 -20.42 -5.91 1.11
CA GLY A 21 -18.97 -6.14 1.15
C GLY A 21 -18.18 -5.06 0.41
N PHE A 22 -18.60 -4.68 -0.81
CA PHE A 22 -17.99 -3.57 -1.53
C PHE A 22 -18.05 -2.26 -0.75
N GLY A 23 -19.20 -1.94 -0.18
CA GLY A 23 -19.36 -0.77 0.69
C GLY A 23 -18.42 -0.83 1.90
N ALA A 24 -18.37 -1.96 2.58
CA ALA A 24 -17.52 -2.16 3.76
C ALA A 24 -16.02 -2.01 3.42
N ILE A 25 -15.56 -2.56 2.29
CA ILE A 25 -14.17 -2.42 1.84
C ILE A 25 -13.87 -0.96 1.47
N TYR A 26 -14.76 -0.30 0.73
CA TYR A 26 -14.55 1.09 0.33
C TYR A 26 -14.44 2.03 1.54
N PHE A 27 -15.43 2.00 2.44
CA PHE A 27 -15.41 2.86 3.62
C PHE A 27 -14.33 2.44 4.62
N GLY A 28 -14.09 1.14 4.76
CA GLY A 28 -13.04 0.60 5.62
C GLY A 28 -11.64 1.05 5.18
N ALA A 29 -11.35 0.98 3.89
CA ALA A 29 -10.08 1.47 3.33
C ALA A 29 -9.93 2.99 3.53
N GLU A 30 -10.98 3.76 3.25
CA GLU A 30 -10.94 5.22 3.42
C GLU A 30 -10.70 5.63 4.89
N TRP A 31 -11.37 4.96 5.83
CA TRP A 31 -11.20 5.21 7.26
C TRP A 31 -9.83 4.77 7.76
N LEU A 32 -9.32 3.63 7.29
CA LEU A 32 -7.98 3.15 7.62
C LEU A 32 -6.92 4.17 7.18
N VAL A 33 -6.96 4.60 5.91
CA VAL A 33 -5.97 5.54 5.35
C VAL A 33 -6.04 6.89 6.06
N ARG A 34 -7.23 7.48 6.20
CA ARG A 34 -7.40 8.78 6.88
C ARG A 34 -7.06 8.71 8.35
N GLY A 35 -7.46 7.64 9.03
CA GLY A 35 -7.17 7.42 10.45
C GLY A 35 -5.68 7.28 10.71
N ALA A 36 -5.02 6.41 9.94
CA ALA A 36 -3.57 6.19 10.04
C ALA A 36 -2.79 7.48 9.75
N ALA A 37 -3.16 8.22 8.69
CA ALA A 37 -2.50 9.48 8.35
C ALA A 37 -2.62 10.55 9.44
N ARG A 38 -3.80 10.65 10.09
CA ARG A 38 -4.03 11.59 11.20
C ARG A 38 -3.22 11.25 12.45
N ILE A 39 -3.13 9.96 12.79
CA ILE A 39 -2.33 9.53 13.95
C ILE A 39 -0.86 9.83 13.69
N ALA A 40 -0.37 9.46 12.52
CA ALA A 40 1.02 9.67 12.13
C ALA A 40 1.41 11.15 12.06
N SER A 41 0.54 12.03 11.56
CA SER A 41 0.81 13.47 11.53
C SER A 41 1.03 14.05 12.93
N THR A 42 0.34 13.53 13.96
CA THR A 42 0.58 13.95 15.35
C THR A 42 1.90 13.42 15.93
N MET A 43 2.49 12.40 15.32
CA MET A 43 3.77 11.80 15.72
C MET A 43 4.96 12.32 14.89
N GLY A 44 4.74 13.29 13.99
CA GLY A 44 5.77 13.81 13.09
C GLY A 44 6.22 12.83 12.01
N ILE A 45 5.41 11.82 11.71
CA ILE A 45 5.69 10.80 10.69
C ILE A 45 5.04 11.23 9.37
N SER A 46 5.79 11.14 8.27
CA SER A 46 5.26 11.58 6.98
C SER A 46 4.16 10.66 6.46
N PRO A 47 3.17 11.21 5.71
CA PRO A 47 2.11 10.41 5.10
C PRO A 47 2.62 9.30 4.17
N VAL A 48 3.81 9.49 3.57
CA VAL A 48 4.45 8.49 2.69
C VAL A 48 4.85 7.27 3.50
N VAL A 49 5.50 7.44 4.67
CA VAL A 49 5.85 6.32 5.57
C VAL A 49 4.61 5.54 5.99
N VAL A 50 3.53 6.23 6.31
CA VAL A 50 2.25 5.60 6.70
C VAL A 50 1.67 4.76 5.58
N GLY A 51 1.67 5.32 4.36
CA GLY A 51 1.24 4.62 3.15
C GLY A 51 2.04 3.36 2.91
N LEU A 52 3.38 3.46 3.00
CA LEU A 52 4.31 2.35 2.79
C LEU A 52 4.30 1.29 3.91
N THR A 53 3.75 1.60 5.08
CA THR A 53 3.78 0.70 6.25
C THR A 53 2.38 0.29 6.69
N LEU A 54 1.68 1.13 7.45
CA LEU A 54 0.39 0.80 8.08
C LEU A 54 -0.70 0.52 7.04
N VAL A 55 -0.78 1.36 6.00
CA VAL A 55 -1.79 1.16 4.95
C VAL A 55 -1.47 -0.11 4.15
N ALA A 56 -0.22 -0.25 3.70
CA ALA A 56 0.24 -1.43 2.96
C ALA A 56 -0.01 -2.74 3.74
N LEU A 57 0.35 -2.80 5.03
CA LEU A 57 0.09 -3.95 5.89
C LEU A 57 -1.41 -4.21 6.05
N GLY A 58 -2.22 -3.17 6.23
CA GLY A 58 -3.65 -3.30 6.39
C GLY A 58 -4.34 -3.83 5.13
N THR A 59 -3.90 -3.37 3.94
CA THR A 59 -4.43 -3.86 2.67
C THR A 59 -3.99 -5.29 2.34
N SER A 60 -2.83 -5.73 2.84
CA SER A 60 -2.30 -7.09 2.65
C SER A 60 -2.73 -8.09 3.73
N ALA A 61 -3.48 -7.65 4.75
CA ALA A 61 -3.95 -8.52 5.82
C ALA A 61 -4.91 -9.62 5.32
N PRO A 62 -5.87 -9.37 4.42
CA PRO A 62 -6.70 -10.43 3.83
C PRO A 62 -5.87 -11.51 3.13
N GLU A 63 -4.85 -11.12 2.37
CA GLU A 63 -3.95 -12.00 1.64
C GLU A 63 -3.11 -12.85 2.60
N LEU A 64 -2.65 -12.27 3.71
CA LEU A 64 -1.98 -13.01 4.78
C LEU A 64 -2.92 -14.07 5.36
N VAL A 65 -4.17 -13.72 5.65
CA VAL A 65 -5.17 -14.66 6.16
C VAL A 65 -5.42 -15.80 5.16
N VAL A 66 -5.59 -15.48 3.87
CA VAL A 66 -5.73 -16.49 2.81
C VAL A 66 -4.50 -17.39 2.73
N GLY A 67 -3.29 -16.82 2.83
CA GLY A 67 -2.03 -17.56 2.86
C GLY A 67 -1.94 -18.54 4.03
N ILE A 68 -2.30 -18.09 5.25
CA ILE A 68 -2.37 -18.98 6.42
C ILE A 68 -3.36 -20.12 6.18
N PHE A 69 -4.56 -19.84 5.66
CA PHE A 69 -5.53 -20.89 5.36
C PHE A 69 -5.06 -21.86 4.30
N ALA A 70 -4.32 -21.39 3.29
CA ALA A 70 -3.74 -22.24 2.26
C ALA A 70 -2.70 -23.20 2.86
N VAL A 71 -1.80 -22.71 3.71
CA VAL A 71 -0.81 -23.53 4.43
C VAL A 71 -1.51 -24.55 5.34
N LEU A 72 -2.51 -24.12 6.12
CA LEU A 72 -3.26 -25.02 7.01
C LEU A 72 -4.03 -26.13 6.27
N ARG A 73 -4.28 -25.94 4.97
CA ARG A 73 -4.95 -26.91 4.09
C ARG A 73 -3.99 -27.69 3.21
N ASP A 74 -2.68 -27.48 3.38
CA ASP A 74 -1.63 -28.07 2.53
C ASP A 74 -1.84 -27.76 1.03
N ASP A 75 -2.35 -26.56 0.72
CA ASP A 75 -2.63 -26.11 -0.64
C ASP A 75 -1.57 -25.10 -1.09
N GLY A 76 -0.41 -25.62 -1.50
CA GLY A 76 0.69 -24.82 -2.03
C GLY A 76 0.32 -24.04 -3.30
N GLY A 77 -0.61 -24.57 -4.11
CA GLY A 77 -1.09 -23.91 -5.33
C GLY A 77 -1.86 -22.62 -5.02
N LEU A 78 -2.79 -22.68 -4.06
CA LEU A 78 -3.52 -21.51 -3.59
C LEU A 78 -2.60 -20.50 -2.91
N LEU A 79 -1.64 -20.97 -2.10
CA LEU A 79 -0.65 -20.10 -1.45
C LEU A 79 0.13 -19.31 -2.49
N MET A 80 0.70 -20.00 -3.49
CA MET A 80 1.54 -19.36 -4.49
C MET A 80 0.73 -18.46 -5.44
N GLY A 81 -0.48 -18.89 -5.79
CA GLY A 81 -1.43 -18.07 -6.55
C GLY A 81 -1.80 -16.77 -5.82
N ASN A 82 -2.02 -16.83 -4.51
CA ASN A 82 -2.32 -15.66 -3.69
C ASN A 82 -1.12 -14.69 -3.62
N VAL A 83 0.09 -15.20 -3.36
CA VAL A 83 1.31 -14.36 -3.25
C VAL A 83 1.67 -13.70 -4.59
N LEU A 84 1.75 -14.48 -5.68
CA LEU A 84 2.13 -13.94 -6.99
C LEU A 84 1.01 -13.10 -7.61
N GLY A 85 -0.24 -13.58 -7.48
CA GLY A 85 -1.41 -12.93 -8.06
C GLY A 85 -1.68 -11.56 -7.46
N SER A 86 -1.59 -11.41 -6.13
CA SER A 86 -1.80 -10.13 -5.44
C SER A 86 -0.76 -9.08 -5.84
N ASN A 87 0.53 -9.44 -5.89
CA ASN A 87 1.58 -8.51 -6.33
C ASN A 87 1.42 -8.09 -7.80
N LEU A 88 1.07 -9.04 -8.68
CA LEU A 88 0.83 -8.76 -10.09
C LEU A 88 -0.41 -7.86 -10.28
N ALA A 89 -1.48 -8.11 -9.54
CA ALA A 89 -2.68 -7.27 -9.55
C ALA A 89 -2.38 -5.86 -9.01
N ASN A 90 -1.60 -5.72 -7.92
CA ASN A 90 -1.27 -4.42 -7.35
C ASN A 90 -0.49 -3.53 -8.34
N ILE A 91 0.52 -4.08 -9.02
CA ILE A 91 1.34 -3.30 -9.96
C ILE A 91 0.68 -3.20 -11.33
N GLY A 92 0.21 -4.31 -11.88
CA GLY A 92 -0.34 -4.36 -13.24
C GLY A 92 -1.74 -3.74 -13.33
N LEU A 93 -2.65 -4.18 -12.46
CA LEU A 93 -4.05 -3.76 -12.51
C LEU A 93 -4.27 -2.46 -11.74
N ILE A 94 -3.94 -2.40 -10.46
CA ILE A 94 -4.27 -1.25 -9.61
C ILE A 94 -3.41 -0.03 -9.97
N LEU A 95 -2.08 -0.15 -9.92
CA LEU A 95 -1.18 0.94 -10.28
C LEU A 95 -1.31 1.31 -11.76
N GLY A 96 -1.42 0.33 -12.66
CA GLY A 96 -1.66 0.56 -14.09
C GLY A 96 -2.97 1.30 -14.37
N ALA A 97 -4.10 0.86 -13.80
CA ALA A 97 -5.39 1.53 -14.00
C ALA A 97 -5.41 2.94 -13.38
N THR A 98 -4.84 3.11 -12.18
CA THR A 98 -4.76 4.43 -11.54
C THR A 98 -3.93 5.41 -12.37
N ALA A 99 -2.81 4.97 -12.94
CA ALA A 99 -1.98 5.77 -13.84
C ALA A 99 -2.71 6.18 -15.14
N LEU A 100 -3.60 5.34 -15.66
CA LEU A 100 -4.42 5.66 -16.84
C LEU A 100 -5.53 6.67 -16.53
N ILE A 101 -6.09 6.63 -15.32
CA ILE A 101 -7.21 7.49 -14.92
C ILE A 101 -6.71 8.87 -14.46
N THR A 102 -5.57 8.95 -13.77
CA THR A 102 -5.06 10.21 -13.20
C THR A 102 -3.53 10.21 -13.17
N PRO A 103 -2.86 11.32 -13.55
CA PRO A 103 -1.42 11.45 -13.39
C PRO A 103 -1.00 11.18 -11.94
N LEU A 104 -0.11 10.20 -11.74
CA LEU A 104 0.34 9.81 -10.41
C LEU A 104 1.37 10.82 -9.89
N GLY A 105 1.02 11.52 -8.81
CA GLY A 105 2.00 12.28 -8.01
C GLY A 105 2.77 11.33 -7.10
N VAL A 106 3.95 10.88 -7.52
CA VAL A 106 4.82 10.01 -6.73
C VAL A 106 5.86 10.87 -6.01
N ALA A 107 6.06 10.64 -4.71
CA ALA A 107 7.08 11.37 -3.95
C ALA A 107 8.50 10.95 -4.40
N ASP A 108 9.43 11.91 -4.52
CA ASP A 108 10.80 11.64 -4.99
C ASP A 108 11.52 10.58 -4.16
N ARG A 109 11.27 10.54 -2.85
CA ARG A 109 11.72 9.50 -1.92
C ARG A 109 11.37 8.09 -2.39
N VAL A 110 10.15 7.90 -2.91
CA VAL A 110 9.69 6.59 -3.37
C VAL A 110 10.48 6.16 -4.61
N ILE A 111 10.70 7.07 -5.56
CA ILE A 111 11.41 6.77 -6.82
C ILE A 111 12.90 6.55 -6.59
N THR A 112 13.54 7.42 -5.81
CA THR A 112 15.00 7.45 -5.66
C THR A 112 15.52 6.46 -4.64
N ARG A 113 14.69 6.04 -3.68
CA ARG A 113 15.11 5.20 -2.57
C ARG A 113 14.28 3.93 -2.42
N ASP A 114 12.97 4.05 -2.26
CA ASP A 114 12.15 2.89 -1.89
C ASP A 114 11.99 1.88 -3.05
N VAL A 115 11.75 2.35 -4.28
CA VAL A 115 11.64 1.50 -5.48
C VAL A 115 12.95 0.75 -5.79
N PRO A 116 14.14 1.39 -5.84
CA PRO A 116 15.40 0.69 -6.04
C PRO A 116 15.67 -0.39 -4.98
N ILE A 117 15.36 -0.10 -3.71
CA ILE A 117 15.53 -1.08 -2.62
C ILE A 117 14.55 -2.24 -2.77
N MET A 118 13.28 -1.97 -3.08
CA MET A 118 12.30 -3.03 -3.34
C MET A 118 12.71 -3.92 -4.52
N LEU A 119 13.28 -3.34 -5.58
CA LEU A 119 13.82 -4.10 -6.72
C LEU A 119 15.01 -4.96 -6.28
N LEU A 120 15.93 -4.42 -5.49
CA LEU A 120 17.07 -5.17 -4.96
C LEU A 120 16.62 -6.35 -4.09
N ILE A 121 15.65 -6.11 -3.19
CA ILE A 121 15.05 -7.17 -2.35
C ILE A 121 14.39 -8.23 -3.25
N THR A 122 13.66 -7.82 -4.28
CA THR A 122 13.01 -8.76 -5.22
C THR A 122 14.04 -9.64 -5.93
N VAL A 123 15.14 -9.05 -6.41
CA VAL A 123 16.24 -9.81 -7.03
C VAL A 123 16.93 -10.74 -6.04
N PHE A 124 17.09 -10.30 -4.78
CA PHE A 124 17.67 -11.13 -3.72
C PHE A 124 16.77 -12.30 -3.32
N VAL A 125 15.46 -12.09 -3.28
CA VAL A 125 14.47 -13.12 -2.95
C VAL A 125 14.31 -14.12 -4.09
N PHE A 126 14.47 -13.71 -5.35
CA PHE A 126 14.32 -14.58 -6.52
C PHE A 126 14.99 -15.97 -6.37
N PRO A 127 16.27 -16.11 -5.99
CA PRO A 127 16.90 -17.42 -5.81
C PRO A 127 16.28 -18.29 -4.70
N LEU A 128 15.67 -17.70 -3.65
CA LEU A 128 15.01 -18.44 -2.55
C LEU A 128 13.71 -19.12 -3.00
N VAL A 129 13.24 -18.83 -4.20
CA VAL A 129 11.97 -19.35 -4.71
C VAL A 129 12.18 -20.20 -5.98
N LEU A 130 13.44 -20.33 -6.44
CA LEU A 130 13.77 -21.00 -7.71
C LEU A 130 13.62 -22.52 -7.66
N ASP A 131 13.82 -23.12 -6.49
CA ASP A 131 13.61 -24.54 -6.25
C ASP A 131 12.11 -24.91 -6.16
N GLY A 132 11.23 -23.91 -6.10
CA GLY A 132 9.78 -24.07 -6.10
C GLY A 132 9.20 -24.45 -4.75
N GLU A 133 10.03 -24.45 -3.69
CA GLU A 133 9.63 -24.70 -2.32
C GLU A 133 10.04 -23.47 -1.48
N VAL A 134 9.30 -23.16 -0.42
CA VAL A 134 9.68 -22.10 0.52
C VAL A 134 9.71 -22.74 1.89
N ASP A 135 10.91 -22.91 2.43
CA ASP A 135 11.08 -23.58 3.71
C ASP A 135 10.94 -22.61 4.90
N TRP A 136 11.07 -23.13 6.12
CA TRP A 136 11.01 -22.31 7.33
C TRP A 136 12.17 -21.30 7.43
N GLY A 137 13.35 -21.65 6.93
CA GLY A 137 14.51 -20.77 6.86
C GLY A 137 14.28 -19.62 5.90
N ASP A 138 13.74 -19.88 4.71
CA ASP A 138 13.35 -18.87 3.74
C ASP A 138 12.30 -17.93 4.34
N GLY A 139 11.29 -18.49 5.01
CA GLY A 139 10.28 -17.72 5.73
C GLY A 139 10.87 -16.76 6.77
N VAL A 140 11.87 -17.21 7.54
CA VAL A 140 12.58 -16.35 8.52
C VAL A 140 13.39 -15.26 7.82
N ILE A 141 14.07 -15.57 6.71
CA ILE A 141 14.83 -14.59 5.94
C ILE A 141 13.89 -13.53 5.36
N LEU A 142 12.77 -13.95 4.75
CA LEU A 142 11.75 -13.05 4.19
C LEU A 142 11.14 -12.14 5.26
N LEU A 143 10.83 -12.69 6.44
CA LEU A 143 10.31 -11.93 7.56
C LEU A 143 11.35 -10.92 8.08
N ALA A 144 12.61 -11.33 8.18
CA ALA A 144 13.69 -10.43 8.59
C ALA A 144 13.88 -9.28 7.58
N LEU A 145 13.85 -9.57 6.27
CA LEU A 145 13.89 -8.56 5.22
C LEU A 145 12.70 -7.59 5.30
N LEU A 146 11.49 -8.09 5.56
CA LEU A 146 10.31 -7.26 5.77
C LEU A 146 10.49 -6.31 6.96
N VAL A 147 10.92 -6.82 8.12
CA VAL A 147 11.14 -6.00 9.33
C VAL A 147 12.25 -4.97 9.10
N LEU A 148 13.35 -5.36 8.45
CA LEU A 148 14.45 -4.46 8.11
C LEU A 148 14.00 -3.36 7.15
N TYR A 149 13.23 -3.71 6.11
CA TYR A 149 12.69 -2.73 5.16
C TYR A 149 11.74 -1.75 5.85
N VAL A 150 10.78 -2.26 6.63
CA VAL A 150 9.85 -1.41 7.38
C VAL A 150 10.61 -0.48 8.34
N GLY A 151 11.58 -1.01 9.08
CA GLY A 151 12.43 -0.21 9.97
C GLY A 151 13.24 0.85 9.21
N PHE A 152 13.78 0.51 8.05
CA PHE A 152 14.49 1.44 7.17
C PHE A 152 13.58 2.55 6.64
N THR A 153 12.30 2.27 6.35
CA THR A 153 11.32 3.29 5.92
C THR A 153 11.10 4.37 6.97
N PHE A 154 11.30 4.09 8.27
CA PHE A 154 11.22 5.12 9.31
C PHE A 154 12.43 6.06 9.35
N ILE A 155 13.53 5.74 8.67
CA ILE A 155 14.68 6.64 8.58
C ILE A 155 14.33 7.77 7.59
N PRO A 156 14.16 9.01 8.08
CA PRO A 156 13.81 10.14 7.22
C PRO A 156 14.99 10.52 6.32
N ILE A 157 14.69 11.14 5.18
CA ILE A 157 15.71 11.71 4.30
C ILE A 157 15.87 13.20 4.65
N GLU A 158 17.05 13.79 4.45
CA GLU A 158 17.32 15.21 4.78
C GLU A 158 16.28 16.18 4.21
N GLU A 159 15.78 15.94 2.99
CA GLU A 159 14.71 16.73 2.37
C GLU A 159 13.37 16.67 3.14
N GLU A 160 13.06 15.51 3.71
CA GLU A 160 11.86 15.29 4.52
C GLU A 160 11.98 15.99 5.87
N ILE A 161 13.18 15.97 6.47
CA ILE A 161 13.49 16.71 7.69
C ILE A 161 13.37 18.22 7.45
N SER A 162 13.91 18.73 6.34
CA SER A 162 13.82 20.17 6.04
C SER A 162 12.38 20.63 5.85
N GLY A 163 11.54 19.83 5.17
CA GLY A 163 10.13 20.18 4.97
C GLY A 163 9.33 20.17 6.27
N ILE A 164 9.53 19.17 7.14
CA ILE A 164 8.90 19.12 8.47
C ILE A 164 9.36 20.31 9.32
N ARG A 165 10.65 20.63 9.30
CA ARG A 165 11.21 21.74 10.08
C ARG A 165 10.66 23.10 9.62
N GLU A 166 10.55 23.33 8.33
CA GLU A 166 9.95 24.57 7.78
C GLU A 166 8.46 24.70 8.16
N GLU A 167 7.71 23.59 8.16
CA GLU A 167 6.32 23.57 8.61
C GLU A 167 6.20 23.85 10.12
N VAL A 168 7.04 23.23 10.95
CA VAL A 168 7.09 23.49 12.39
C VAL A 168 7.49 24.95 12.65
N ASP A 169 8.57 25.43 12.05
CA ASP A 169 9.04 26.81 12.21
C ASP A 169 7.94 27.81 11.83
N SER A 170 7.16 27.55 10.76
CA SER A 170 6.02 28.39 10.36
C SER A 170 4.85 28.43 11.36
N ILE A 171 4.65 27.35 12.13
CA ILE A 171 3.62 27.27 13.19
C ILE A 171 4.12 27.94 14.48
N THR A 172 5.44 27.86 14.75
CA THR A 172 6.05 28.48 15.96
C THR A 172 6.31 29.98 15.83
N ASP A 173 6.65 30.48 14.64
CA ASP A 173 6.94 31.91 14.42
C ASP A 173 5.68 32.79 14.24
N ASP A 174 4.52 32.20 13.89
CA ASP A 174 3.25 32.93 13.82
C ASP A 174 2.08 32.07 14.35
N PRO A 175 1.67 32.25 15.63
CA PRO A 175 0.55 31.50 16.22
C PRO A 175 -0.82 31.78 15.57
N GLY A 176 -0.90 32.68 14.57
CA GLY A 176 -2.08 32.98 13.77
C GLY A 176 -1.96 32.66 12.27
N ALA A 177 -0.82 32.14 11.79
CA ALA A 177 -0.64 31.85 10.37
C ALA A 177 -1.46 30.63 9.93
N ALA A 178 -2.25 30.80 8.86
CA ALA A 178 -2.85 29.68 8.16
C ALA A 178 -1.75 28.76 7.59
N PRO A 179 -1.96 27.43 7.55
CA PRO A 179 -0.96 26.47 7.13
C PRO A 179 -0.39 26.85 5.76
N VAL A 180 0.93 26.99 5.69
CA VAL A 180 1.65 27.39 4.47
C VAL A 180 1.30 26.40 3.37
N ALA A 181 0.58 26.87 2.36
CA ALA A 181 0.21 26.07 1.21
C ALA A 181 1.48 25.53 0.55
N ARG A 182 1.57 24.19 0.46
CA ARG A 182 2.62 23.49 -0.28
C ARG A 182 2.81 24.16 -1.64
N LYS A 183 3.99 24.70 -1.91
CA LYS A 183 4.38 25.02 -3.29
C LYS A 183 4.55 23.68 -4.01
N PRO A 184 3.84 23.43 -5.13
CA PRO A 184 4.15 22.29 -5.97
C PRO A 184 5.56 22.49 -6.52
N VAL A 185 6.51 21.71 -6.00
CA VAL A 185 7.84 21.57 -6.59
C VAL A 185 7.66 20.73 -7.84
N GLY A 186 7.91 21.32 -9.00
CA GLY A 186 8.19 20.60 -10.24
C GLY A 186 7.06 20.52 -11.27
N ASN A 187 7.09 21.44 -12.24
CA ASN A 187 6.60 21.31 -13.62
C ASN A 187 5.10 21.44 -13.92
N VAL A 188 4.55 22.65 -13.71
CA VAL A 188 3.35 23.14 -14.45
C VAL A 188 3.72 24.28 -15.43
N GLY A 189 5.01 24.41 -15.74
CA GLY A 189 5.55 25.53 -16.51
C GLY A 189 6.06 25.18 -17.91
N LEU A 190 5.55 24.17 -18.62
CA LEU A 190 5.92 23.99 -20.05
C LEU A 190 5.01 23.05 -20.88
N VAL A 191 3.68 23.18 -20.88
CA VAL A 191 2.87 22.71 -22.04
C VAL A 191 1.58 23.52 -22.18
N LEU A 192 1.69 24.83 -22.42
CA LEU A 192 0.57 25.65 -22.93
C LEU A 192 1.01 26.58 -24.07
N GLY A 193 2.07 26.24 -24.79
CA GLY A 193 2.53 27.03 -25.93
C GLY A 193 3.31 26.20 -26.94
N GLY A 194 2.59 25.60 -27.89
CA GLY A 194 3.15 25.26 -29.20
C GLY A 194 3.24 23.77 -29.52
N VAL A 195 2.27 23.37 -30.36
CA VAL A 195 2.26 22.22 -31.30
C VAL A 195 2.12 20.82 -30.68
#